data_AF-A0AAE1VEW5-F1
#
_entry.id   AF-A0AAE1VEW5-F1
#
_cell.length_a   1.000
_cell.length_b   1.000
_cell.length_c   1.000
_cell.angle_alpha   90.00
_cell.angle_beta   90.00
_cell.angle_gamma   90.00
#
_symmetry.space_group_name_H-M   'P 1'
#
loop_
_entity.id
_entity.type
_entity.pdbx_description
1 polymer ?
#
loop_
_entity_poly.entity_id
_entity_poly.type
_entity_poly.pdbx_seq_one_letter_code
_entity_poly.pdbx_strand_id
1 'polypeptide(L)'
;MMMRIKFSSKINFLLRNPLVSTRLCHHGHRFPTILQPKQPLQNGGVPSRIHISALPLRYSSEQITPDRNGNDPLHYETIEDVEPIDLWEEEEEDVEPEIGDGGDGGGIVLQSCPWGEQALSIARDVLLPFGADMELYAFKTSPRGYIYVRLDKLPNEYGCPSMDEMEEFSRQYKKKLDEAGALGKIPDDLALEVSSPGAERLLKVPDDLSRFKDMPMRVSYIEELNSRNIEKNRIFFMESIDAESGSCVWKLADVKENRDPAAKGRPLSRKQKDWRLRLPYATVKRVTLYLDY
;
A
#
# COMPACT_ATOMS: atom_id res chain seq x y z
N MET A 1 35.09 -45.28 -31.37
CA MET A 1 34.90 -46.43 -30.46
C MET A 1 33.93 -46.00 -29.38
N MET A 2 32.70 -46.51 -29.44
CA MET A 2 31.57 -46.18 -28.56
C MET A 2 31.72 -46.90 -27.21
N MET A 3 31.28 -46.28 -26.12
CA MET A 3 30.44 -46.97 -25.14
C MET A 3 29.40 -46.02 -24.55
N ARG A 4 28.14 -46.40 -24.77
CA ARG A 4 26.91 -45.83 -24.20
C ARG A 4 26.60 -46.60 -22.91
N ILE A 5 26.15 -45.92 -21.86
CA ILE A 5 25.45 -46.57 -20.76
C ILE A 5 24.00 -46.08 -20.77
N LYS A 6 23.10 -47.02 -21.03
CA LYS A 6 21.64 -46.90 -20.89
C LYS A 6 21.25 -47.47 -19.53
N PHE A 7 20.37 -46.79 -18.80
CA PHE A 7 19.49 -47.45 -17.84
C PHE A 7 18.04 -47.17 -18.22
N SER A 8 17.27 -48.24 -18.29
CA SER A 8 15.85 -48.32 -18.61
C SER A 8 15.23 -49.34 -17.66
N SER A 9 14.07 -49.02 -17.07
CA SER A 9 12.84 -49.84 -17.04
C SER A 9 11.93 -49.47 -15.85
N LYS A 10 10.68 -49.03 -16.16
CA LYS A 10 9.38 -49.69 -15.90
C LYS A 10 8.87 -49.56 -14.44
N ILE A 11 7.87 -48.73 -14.16
CA ILE A 11 6.40 -48.93 -14.30
C ILE A 11 5.91 -50.21 -13.60
N ASN A 12 5.10 -50.02 -12.55
CA ASN A 12 3.98 -50.91 -12.20
C ASN A 12 2.82 -50.11 -11.59
N PHE A 13 1.67 -50.21 -12.26
CA PHE A 13 0.32 -49.88 -11.82
C PHE A 13 -0.18 -50.96 -10.87
N LEU A 14 -0.85 -50.60 -9.77
CA LEU A 14 -1.90 -51.44 -9.18
C LEU A 14 -3.05 -50.58 -8.62
N LEU A 15 -4.21 -50.74 -9.26
CA LEU A 15 -5.54 -50.38 -8.82
C LEU A 15 -5.98 -51.24 -7.63
N ARG A 16 -6.77 -50.67 -6.69
CA ARG A 16 -7.99 -51.31 -6.15
C ARG A 16 -8.77 -50.37 -5.21
N ASN A 17 -9.97 -50.02 -5.66
CA ASN A 17 -11.11 -49.64 -4.81
C ASN A 17 -11.68 -50.88 -4.10
N PRO A 18 -12.47 -50.67 -3.05
CA PRO A 18 -13.80 -51.27 -3.07
C PRO A 18 -14.92 -50.31 -2.67
N LEU A 19 -16.04 -50.48 -3.38
CA LEU A 19 -17.38 -49.99 -3.08
C LEU A 19 -17.95 -50.70 -1.84
N VAL A 20 -18.63 -49.97 -0.96
CA VAL A 20 -19.77 -50.51 -0.20
C VAL A 20 -20.91 -49.50 -0.23
N SER A 21 -22.06 -50.00 -0.67
CA SER A 21 -23.36 -49.35 -0.76
C SER A 21 -24.24 -49.84 0.38
N THR A 22 -25.05 -48.97 0.99
CA THR A 22 -26.40 -49.35 1.45
C THR A 22 -27.34 -48.15 1.60
N ARG A 23 -28.63 -48.44 1.45
CA ARG A 23 -29.75 -47.58 1.08
C ARG A 23 -30.50 -46.93 2.27
N LEU A 24 -31.10 -45.78 1.97
CA LEU A 24 -32.46 -45.26 2.30
C LEU A 24 -33.15 -45.65 3.62
N CYS A 25 -33.73 -44.63 4.28
CA CYS A 25 -35.17 -44.59 4.63
C CYS A 25 -35.66 -43.14 4.84
N HIS A 26 -36.85 -42.84 4.30
CA HIS A 26 -37.64 -41.62 4.48
C HIS A 26 -38.33 -41.57 5.85
N HIS A 27 -38.54 -40.37 6.40
CA HIS A 27 -39.80 -39.98 7.04
C HIS A 27 -39.91 -38.44 7.14
N GLY A 28 -41.05 -37.90 6.70
CA GLY A 28 -41.41 -36.50 6.90
C GLY A 28 -42.59 -36.37 7.85
N HIS A 29 -42.68 -35.23 8.55
CA HIS A 29 -43.90 -34.65 9.15
C HIS A 29 -43.59 -33.16 9.40
N ARG A 30 -44.17 -32.22 8.65
CA ARG A 30 -45.42 -31.46 8.89
C ARG A 30 -45.49 -30.71 10.25
N PHE A 31 -45.61 -29.38 10.12
CA PHE A 31 -45.88 -28.33 11.11
C PHE A 31 -47.05 -28.59 12.06
N PRO A 32 -47.17 -27.78 13.13
CA PRO A 32 -48.20 -26.74 13.07
C PRO A 32 -47.79 -25.35 13.59
N THR A 33 -48.44 -24.35 12.98
CA THR A 33 -48.59 -22.93 13.34
C THR A 33 -49.39 -22.73 14.65
N ILE A 34 -49.12 -21.67 15.42
CA ILE A 34 -50.15 -20.88 16.16
C ILE A 34 -49.64 -19.44 16.50
N LEU A 35 -50.37 -18.48 15.95
CA LEU A 35 -50.84 -17.15 16.42
C LEU A 35 -49.90 -16.06 17.02
N GLN A 36 -49.86 -14.96 16.27
CA GLN A 36 -49.77 -13.50 16.55
C GLN A 36 -50.31 -12.99 17.92
N PRO A 37 -49.96 -11.76 18.44
CA PRO A 37 -50.17 -10.50 17.70
C PRO A 37 -49.37 -9.19 18.06
N LYS A 38 -49.61 -8.17 17.21
CA LYS A 38 -49.57 -6.69 17.44
C LYS A 38 -48.22 -5.94 17.51
N GLN A 39 -48.02 -5.07 16.52
CA GLN A 39 -47.27 -3.79 16.59
C GLN A 39 -48.10 -2.73 17.40
N PRO A 40 -47.61 -1.50 17.73
CA PRO A 40 -46.39 -0.81 17.30
C PRO A 40 -45.61 -0.10 18.42
N LEU A 41 -44.35 0.33 18.16
CA LEU A 41 -43.88 1.62 18.67
C LEU A 41 -42.73 2.16 17.79
N GLN A 42 -42.92 3.40 17.37
CA GLN A 42 -41.94 4.25 16.73
C GLN A 42 -40.79 4.52 17.70
N ASN A 43 -39.55 4.46 17.21
CA ASN A 43 -38.46 5.29 17.74
C ASN A 43 -37.55 5.65 16.57
N GLY A 44 -37.59 6.93 16.21
CA GLY A 44 -36.65 7.52 15.27
C GLY A 44 -35.27 7.56 15.90
N GLY A 45 -34.34 6.83 15.29
CA GLY A 45 -32.90 6.99 15.49
C GLY A 45 -32.31 7.55 14.21
N VAL A 46 -32.10 8.86 14.19
CA VAL A 46 -31.34 9.55 13.16
C VAL A 46 -29.86 9.12 13.30
N PRO A 47 -29.17 8.65 12.25
CA PRO A 47 -27.73 8.54 12.29
C PRO A 47 -27.13 9.94 12.17
N SER A 48 -26.40 10.34 13.21
CA SER A 48 -25.65 11.60 13.30
C SER A 48 -24.71 11.75 12.11
N ARG A 49 -24.99 12.72 11.25
CA ARG A 49 -24.03 13.26 10.28
C ARG A 49 -22.87 13.89 11.04
N ILE A 50 -21.66 13.36 10.89
CA ILE A 50 -20.44 14.11 11.18
C ILE A 50 -20.25 15.08 10.01
N HIS A 51 -20.74 16.31 10.18
CA HIS A 51 -20.36 17.44 9.36
C HIS A 51 -19.03 17.98 9.89
N ILE A 52 -17.94 17.78 9.16
CA ILE A 52 -16.71 18.55 9.37
C ILE A 52 -16.96 19.91 8.73
N SER A 53 -17.38 20.88 9.55
CA SER A 53 -17.46 22.28 9.15
C SER A 53 -16.07 22.89 9.21
N ALA A 54 -15.48 23.18 8.04
CA ALA A 54 -14.33 24.05 7.93
C ALA A 54 -14.75 25.47 8.31
N LEU A 55 -14.36 25.93 9.51
CA LEU A 55 -14.40 27.35 9.87
C LEU A 55 -13.08 27.98 9.40
N PRO A 56 -13.13 29.12 8.69
CA PRO A 56 -11.91 29.83 8.30
C PRO A 56 -11.28 30.48 9.54
N LEU A 57 -10.02 30.13 9.81
CA LEU A 57 -9.19 30.79 10.81
C LEU A 57 -8.94 32.23 10.32
N ARG A 58 -9.72 33.18 10.82
CA ARG A 58 -9.44 34.62 10.67
C ARG A 58 -8.25 34.95 11.56
N TYR A 59 -7.07 35.06 10.96
CA TYR A 59 -5.94 35.70 11.63
C TYR A 59 -6.23 37.21 11.70
N SER A 60 -6.37 37.70 12.92
CA SER A 60 -6.60 39.12 13.23
C SER A 60 -5.31 39.88 12.95
N SER A 61 -5.32 40.72 11.89
CA SER A 61 -4.27 41.69 11.66
C SER A 61 -4.51 42.87 12.61
N GLU A 62 -3.76 42.91 13.72
CA GLU A 62 -3.71 44.10 14.59
C GLU A 62 -3.05 45.23 13.82
N GLN A 63 -3.85 46.24 13.46
CA GLN A 63 -3.35 47.51 12.95
C GLN A 63 -2.78 48.31 14.13
N ILE A 64 -1.46 48.30 14.27
CA ILE A 64 -0.75 49.26 15.11
C ILE A 64 -0.31 50.41 14.19
N THR A 65 -0.99 51.54 14.32
CA THR A 65 -0.57 52.82 13.73
C THR A 65 0.69 53.33 14.46
N PRO A 66 1.80 53.64 13.78
CA PRO A 66 2.90 54.32 14.42
C PRO A 66 2.66 55.83 14.37
N ASP A 67 2.41 56.39 15.56
CA ASP A 67 2.48 57.82 15.81
C ASP A 67 3.91 58.34 15.55
N ARG A 68 3.99 59.49 14.89
CA ARG A 68 5.21 60.24 14.64
C ARG A 68 5.78 60.80 15.95
N ASN A 69 7.01 60.43 16.34
CA ASN A 69 8.11 61.37 16.63
C ASN A 69 9.33 60.64 17.20
N GLY A 70 10.54 61.08 16.80
CA GLY A 70 11.75 60.89 17.60
C GLY A 70 12.84 60.07 16.91
N ASN A 71 13.92 60.76 16.52
CA ASN A 71 15.12 60.19 15.92
C ASN A 71 15.86 59.26 16.89
N ASP A 72 16.12 58.02 16.48
CA ASP A 72 17.23 57.20 17.00
C ASP A 72 17.80 56.34 15.86
N PRO A 73 19.07 56.52 15.45
CA PRO A 73 19.67 55.75 14.37
C PRO A 73 20.12 54.38 14.89
N LEU A 74 19.20 53.41 14.90
CA LEU A 74 19.58 52.01 15.12
C LEU A 74 20.32 51.48 13.89
N HIS A 75 21.61 51.24 14.11
CA HIS A 75 22.55 50.57 13.22
C HIS A 75 22.07 49.13 12.98
N TYR A 76 21.40 48.90 11.85
CA TYR A 76 21.11 47.55 11.38
C TYR A 76 22.42 46.97 10.85
N GLU A 77 23.09 46.16 11.67
CA GLU A 77 24.07 45.22 11.16
C GLU A 77 23.32 44.31 10.17
N THR A 78 23.68 44.45 8.90
CA THR A 78 23.34 43.48 7.86
C THR A 78 23.84 42.13 8.34
N ILE A 79 22.93 41.27 8.81
CA ILE A 79 23.22 39.85 9.02
C ILE A 79 23.45 39.30 7.62
N GLU A 80 24.72 39.28 7.22
CA GLU A 80 25.23 38.55 6.06
C GLU A 80 24.83 37.07 6.21
N ASP A 81 24.29 36.54 5.12
CA ASP A 81 24.19 35.12 4.79
C ASP A 81 23.51 34.22 5.82
N VAL A 82 22.18 34.33 5.92
CA VAL A 82 21.38 33.12 6.13
C VAL A 82 21.28 32.43 4.78
N GLU A 83 22.11 31.41 4.57
CA GLU A 83 21.98 30.49 3.44
C GLU A 83 20.51 30.04 3.34
N PRO A 84 19.86 30.18 2.17
CA PRO A 84 18.53 29.63 1.97
C PRO A 84 18.55 28.14 2.29
N ILE A 85 17.59 27.70 3.11
CA ILE A 85 17.38 26.31 3.51
C ILE A 85 16.91 25.42 2.34
N ASP A 86 17.15 25.82 1.08
CA ASP A 86 16.66 25.16 -0.15
C ASP A 86 17.47 23.93 -0.58
N LEU A 87 18.54 23.57 0.14
CA LEU A 87 19.41 22.43 -0.21
C LEU A 87 18.86 21.05 0.24
N TRP A 88 17.56 20.97 0.58
CA TRP A 88 16.88 19.75 0.99
C TRP A 88 15.99 19.13 -0.09
N GLU A 89 15.69 19.83 -1.19
CA GLU A 89 14.68 19.39 -2.19
C GLU A 89 15.25 18.94 -3.56
N GLU A 90 16.53 19.16 -3.88
CA GLU A 90 16.94 19.17 -5.30
C GLU A 90 17.54 17.87 -5.90
N GLU A 91 17.71 16.77 -5.16
CA GLU A 91 18.40 15.57 -5.70
C GLU A 91 17.58 14.26 -5.75
N GLU A 92 16.29 14.29 -5.42
CA GLU A 92 15.38 13.23 -5.88
C GLU A 92 14.60 13.81 -7.06
N GLU A 93 15.19 13.73 -8.25
CA GLU A 93 14.46 13.85 -9.52
C GLU A 93 13.13 13.06 -9.36
N ASP A 94 12.00 13.59 -9.87
CA ASP A 94 10.66 12.94 -9.84
C ASP A 94 10.72 11.60 -10.62
N VAL A 95 11.41 10.61 -10.04
CA VAL A 95 11.62 9.28 -10.59
C VAL A 95 10.35 8.51 -10.29
N GLU A 96 9.69 8.02 -11.33
CA GLU A 96 8.55 7.14 -11.14
C GLU A 96 8.97 5.94 -10.30
N PRO A 97 8.17 5.54 -9.30
CA PRO A 97 8.55 4.45 -8.41
C PRO A 97 8.72 3.14 -9.19
N GLU A 98 9.67 2.33 -8.74
CA GLU A 98 10.00 1.02 -9.31
C GLU A 98 10.06 -0.05 -8.23
N ILE A 99 9.60 -1.26 -8.55
CA ILE A 99 9.62 -2.37 -7.56
C ILE A 99 11.04 -2.59 -7.04
N GLY A 100 11.22 -2.44 -5.72
CA GLY A 100 12.51 -2.61 -5.06
C GLY A 100 13.35 -1.33 -4.89
N ASP A 101 12.80 -0.16 -5.19
CA ASP A 101 13.49 1.14 -5.06
C ASP A 101 13.77 1.61 -3.61
N GLY A 102 13.21 0.93 -2.61
CA GLY A 102 13.33 1.31 -1.20
C GLY A 102 12.42 2.47 -0.78
N GLY A 103 11.48 2.88 -1.64
CA GLY A 103 10.45 3.91 -1.42
C GLY A 103 9.04 3.34 -1.61
N ASP A 104 8.28 3.89 -2.56
CA ASP A 104 6.93 3.42 -2.91
C ASP A 104 6.94 2.08 -3.65
N GLY A 105 8.07 1.64 -4.19
CA GLY A 105 8.23 0.29 -4.74
C GLY A 105 8.60 -0.79 -3.72
N GLY A 106 8.83 -0.39 -2.47
CA GLY A 106 9.27 -1.27 -1.39
C GLY A 106 10.71 -1.78 -1.57
N GLY A 107 11.11 -2.74 -0.75
CA GLY A 107 12.44 -3.37 -0.83
C GLY A 107 13.51 -2.69 0.03
N ILE A 108 14.73 -3.21 -0.08
CA ILE A 108 15.86 -2.84 0.79
C ILE A 108 16.95 -2.23 -0.07
N VAL A 109 17.31 -0.96 0.18
CA VAL A 109 18.32 -0.21 -0.57
C VAL A 109 19.30 0.45 0.38
N LEU A 110 20.51 -0.12 0.47
CA LEU A 110 21.52 0.36 1.43
C LEU A 110 22.45 1.45 0.88
N GLN A 111 22.32 1.83 -0.41
CA GLN A 111 23.13 2.85 -1.10
C GLN A 111 24.65 2.78 -0.80
N SER A 112 25.20 1.57 -0.66
CA SER A 112 26.60 1.32 -0.31
C SER A 112 27.08 1.91 1.02
N CYS A 113 26.15 2.16 1.96
CA CYS A 113 26.50 2.58 3.32
C CYS A 113 27.12 1.39 4.09
N PRO A 114 28.38 1.47 4.55
CA PRO A 114 29.03 0.34 5.25
C PRO A 114 28.31 -0.10 6.54
N TRP A 115 27.57 0.83 7.15
CA TRP A 115 26.77 0.62 8.35
C TRP A 115 25.33 0.18 8.06
N GLY A 116 24.89 0.21 6.79
CA GLY A 116 23.50 -0.02 6.40
C GLY A 116 22.99 -1.42 6.77
N GLU A 117 23.82 -2.46 6.61
CA GLU A 117 23.48 -3.83 7.01
C GLU A 117 23.27 -3.95 8.52
N GLN A 118 24.10 -3.25 9.30
CA GLN A 118 23.97 -3.24 10.75
C GLN A 118 22.67 -2.54 11.17
N ALA A 119 22.34 -1.40 10.56
CA ALA A 119 21.09 -0.68 10.81
C ALA A 119 19.87 -1.55 10.43
N LEU A 120 19.89 -2.19 9.26
CA LEU A 120 18.83 -3.11 8.82
C LEU A 120 18.65 -4.30 9.78
N SER A 121 19.75 -4.87 10.25
CA SER A 121 19.72 -5.96 11.25
C SER A 121 19.02 -5.52 12.54
N ILE A 122 19.36 -4.32 13.03
CA ILE A 122 18.72 -3.73 14.20
C ILE A 122 17.22 -3.50 13.94
N ALA A 123 16.83 -3.00 12.77
CA ALA A 123 15.43 -2.80 12.41
C ALA A 123 14.62 -4.11 12.45
N ARG A 124 15.18 -5.20 11.90
CA ARG A 124 14.58 -6.53 11.97
C ARG A 124 14.42 -7.03 13.40
N ASP A 125 15.44 -6.84 14.23
CA ASP A 125 15.39 -7.23 15.66
C ASP A 125 14.34 -6.44 16.44
N VAL A 126 14.11 -5.17 16.09
CA VAL A 126 13.07 -4.32 16.69
C VAL A 126 11.69 -4.72 16.20
N LEU A 127 11.58 -5.29 15.00
CA LEU A 127 10.31 -5.74 14.45
C LEU A 127 9.80 -7.04 15.06
N LEU A 128 10.71 -7.94 15.52
CA LEU A 128 10.34 -9.25 16.08
C LEU A 128 9.21 -9.23 17.13
N PRO A 129 9.15 -8.29 18.10
CA PRO A 129 8.09 -8.24 19.10
C PRO A 129 6.71 -7.86 18.53
N PHE A 130 6.64 -7.22 17.36
CA PHE A 130 5.39 -6.87 16.68
C PHE A 130 4.71 -8.08 16.02
N GLY A 131 5.39 -9.23 16.00
CA GLY A 131 4.86 -10.50 15.49
C GLY A 131 4.81 -10.57 13.96
N ALA A 132 4.10 -11.57 13.44
CA ALA A 132 3.96 -11.80 12.01
C ALA A 132 2.97 -10.84 11.32
N ASP A 133 2.33 -9.94 12.08
CA ASP A 133 1.31 -9.03 11.55
C ASP A 133 1.92 -7.76 10.94
N MET A 134 3.20 -7.49 11.23
CA MET A 134 3.91 -6.31 10.75
C MET A 134 5.18 -6.70 10.00
N GLU A 135 5.43 -6.08 8.85
CA GLU A 135 6.62 -6.30 8.05
C GLU A 135 7.31 -4.98 7.66
N LEU A 136 8.60 -5.11 7.31
CA LEU A 136 9.34 -4.06 6.63
C LEU A 136 8.96 -4.06 5.15
N TYR A 137 8.18 -3.08 4.73
CA TYR A 137 7.85 -2.87 3.32
C TYR A 137 9.04 -2.28 2.56
N ALA A 138 9.61 -1.21 3.11
CA ALA A 138 10.79 -0.57 2.54
C ALA A 138 11.82 -0.21 3.62
N PHE A 139 13.09 -0.28 3.25
CA PHE A 139 14.20 0.18 4.07
C PHE A 139 15.25 0.82 3.16
N LYS A 140 15.52 2.11 3.32
CA LYS A 140 16.51 2.83 2.53
C LYS A 140 17.47 3.57 3.45
N THR A 141 18.77 3.47 3.18
CA THR A 141 19.79 4.28 3.87
C THR A 141 20.45 5.22 2.90
N SER A 142 20.78 6.43 3.36
CA SER A 142 21.50 7.44 2.59
C SER A 142 22.93 7.63 3.11
N PRO A 143 23.92 7.85 2.23
CA PRO A 143 25.26 8.27 2.62
C PRO A 143 25.29 9.54 3.48
N ARG A 144 24.23 10.36 3.43
CA ARG A 144 24.07 11.58 4.24
C ARG A 144 23.61 11.31 5.67
N GLY A 145 23.48 10.05 6.08
CA GLY A 145 23.07 9.68 7.44
C GLY A 145 21.55 9.58 7.64
N TYR A 146 20.77 9.41 6.58
CA TYR A 146 19.31 9.21 6.67
C TYR A 146 18.95 7.74 6.62
N ILE A 147 17.98 7.33 7.42
CA ILE A 147 17.33 6.04 7.38
C ILE A 147 15.83 6.25 7.16
N TYR A 148 15.31 5.67 6.09
CA TYR A 148 13.89 5.64 5.78
C TYR A 148 13.36 4.22 6.01
N VAL A 149 12.34 4.11 6.84
CA VAL A 149 11.68 2.84 7.15
C VAL A 149 10.21 2.95 6.83
N ARG A 150 9.70 2.03 6.01
CA ARG A 150 8.27 1.90 5.74
C ARG A 150 7.75 0.59 6.30
N LEU A 151 6.77 0.69 7.20
CA LEU A 151 6.17 -0.45 7.88
C LEU A 151 4.81 -0.79 7.28
N ASP A 152 4.56 -2.07 7.06
CA ASP A 152 3.29 -2.56 6.53
C ASP A 152 2.62 -3.51 7.53
N LYS A 153 1.31 -3.34 7.70
CA LYS A 153 0.47 -4.15 8.60
C LYS A 153 -0.34 -5.13 7.78
N LEU A 154 0.11 -6.37 7.69
CA LEU A 154 -0.46 -7.43 6.84
C LEU A 154 -1.99 -7.62 6.98
N PRO A 155 -2.57 -7.73 8.19
CA PRO A 155 -4.01 -7.93 8.34
C PRO A 155 -4.85 -6.67 8.11
N ASN A 156 -4.23 -5.49 8.01
CA ASN A 156 -4.94 -4.24 7.76
C ASN A 156 -5.32 -4.12 6.27
N GLU A 157 -6.54 -3.69 5.99
CA GLU A 157 -7.08 -3.52 4.63
C GLU A 157 -6.21 -2.61 3.75
N TYR A 158 -5.72 -1.51 4.30
CA TYR A 158 -4.85 -0.55 3.62
C TYR A 158 -3.37 -0.86 3.80
N GLY A 159 -3.03 -1.86 4.62
CA GLY A 159 -1.66 -2.15 5.00
C GLY A 159 -0.97 -1.00 5.72
N CYS A 160 -1.69 -0.28 6.56
CA CYS A 160 -1.15 0.81 7.36
C CYS A 160 -1.12 0.41 8.84
N PRO A 161 0.05 0.43 9.50
CA PRO A 161 0.13 0.34 10.95
C PRO A 161 -0.56 1.53 11.64
N SER A 162 -0.94 1.35 12.90
CA SER A 162 -1.45 2.46 13.71
C SER A 162 -0.32 3.43 14.10
N MET A 163 -0.69 4.67 14.45
CA MET A 163 0.28 5.68 14.91
C MET A 163 1.09 5.18 16.12
N ASP A 164 0.42 4.56 17.09
CA ASP A 164 1.04 4.03 18.31
C ASP A 164 2.08 2.94 17.98
N GLU A 165 1.77 2.04 17.04
CA GLU A 165 2.72 1.00 16.63
C GLU A 165 3.95 1.58 15.91
N MET A 166 3.76 2.58 15.05
CA MET A 166 4.88 3.26 14.36
C MET A 166 5.75 4.05 15.33
N GLU A 167 5.15 4.76 16.28
CA GLU A 167 5.87 5.49 17.32
C GLU A 167 6.68 4.54 18.21
N GLU A 168 6.06 3.41 18.61
CA GLU A 168 6.73 2.41 19.42
C GLU A 168 7.92 1.77 18.68
N PHE A 169 7.76 1.46 17.38
CA PHE A 169 8.87 0.98 16.55
C PHE A 169 9.97 2.03 16.45
N SER A 170 9.61 3.28 16.13
CA SER A 170 10.55 4.40 15.98
C SER A 170 11.38 4.61 17.24
N ARG A 171 10.72 4.62 18.41
CA ARG A 171 11.35 4.79 19.71
C ARG A 171 12.32 3.65 20.04
N GLN A 172 11.91 2.40 19.83
CA GLN A 172 12.77 1.24 20.06
C GLN A 172 13.96 1.19 19.09
N TYR A 173 13.71 1.52 17.82
CA TYR A 173 14.73 1.49 16.78
C TYR A 173 15.78 2.56 17.00
N LYS A 174 15.35 3.81 17.24
CA LYS A 174 16.25 4.91 17.59
C LYS A 174 17.12 4.57 18.80
N LYS A 175 16.53 4.03 19.87
CA LYS A 175 17.30 3.61 21.06
C LYS A 175 18.41 2.62 20.72
N LYS A 176 18.12 1.58 19.92
CA LYS A 176 19.14 0.60 19.53
C LYS A 176 20.18 1.15 18.55
N LEU A 177 19.79 2.11 17.69
CA LEU A 177 20.73 2.84 16.85
C LEU A 177 21.70 3.65 17.70
N ASP A 178 21.21 4.41 18.68
CA ASP A 178 22.05 5.20 19.60
C ASP A 178 23.04 4.30 20.38
N GLU A 179 22.58 3.13 20.85
CA GLU A 179 23.43 2.13 21.51
C GLU A 179 24.52 1.58 20.57
N ALA A 180 24.20 1.35 19.30
CA ALA A 180 25.15 0.89 18.30
C ALA A 180 26.13 1.99 17.87
N GLY A 181 25.69 3.25 17.81
CA GLY A 181 26.50 4.44 17.57
C GLY A 181 27.55 4.61 18.65
N ALA A 182 27.14 4.57 19.92
CA ALA A 182 28.05 4.67 21.07
C ALA A 182 29.13 3.56 21.10
N LEU A 183 28.88 2.42 20.45
CA LEU A 183 29.84 1.32 20.28
C LEU A 183 30.73 1.45 19.03
N GLY A 184 30.56 2.50 18.24
CA GLY A 184 31.25 2.76 16.99
C GLY A 184 30.87 1.80 15.85
N LYS A 185 29.71 1.12 15.96
CA LYS A 185 29.26 0.16 14.93
C LYS A 185 28.55 0.85 13.76
N ILE A 186 27.92 1.98 14.02
CA ILE A 186 27.25 2.84 13.04
C ILE A 186 27.59 4.31 13.38
N PRO A 187 27.33 5.28 12.49
CA PRO A 187 27.46 6.71 12.82
C PRO A 187 26.54 7.14 13.96
N ASP A 188 26.98 8.10 14.78
CA ASP A 188 26.24 8.58 15.95
C ASP A 188 25.05 9.49 15.60
N ASP A 189 25.14 10.23 14.49
CA ASP A 189 24.16 11.24 14.10
C ASP A 189 23.38 10.78 12.87
N LEU A 190 22.42 9.86 13.07
CA LEU A 190 21.55 9.35 12.03
C LEU A 190 20.14 9.94 12.17
N ALA A 191 19.62 10.49 11.08
CA ALA A 191 18.23 10.90 10.96
C ALA A 191 17.36 9.67 10.62
N LEU A 192 16.22 9.53 11.32
CA LEU A 192 15.31 8.41 11.15
C LEU A 192 13.91 8.91 10.77
N GLU A 193 13.39 8.41 9.65
CA GLU A 193 11.99 8.53 9.25
C GLU A 193 11.33 7.15 9.31
N VAL A 194 10.17 7.08 9.98
CA VAL A 194 9.32 5.88 9.99
C VAL A 194 7.95 6.27 9.47
N SER A 195 7.52 5.63 8.39
CA SER A 195 6.24 5.90 7.74
C SER A 195 5.55 4.59 7.33
N SER A 196 4.34 4.70 6.80
CA SER A 196 3.65 3.60 6.11
C SER A 196 3.74 3.81 4.58
N PRO A 197 3.55 2.77 3.76
CA PRO A 197 3.67 2.89 2.30
C PRO A 197 2.57 3.75 1.64
N GLY A 198 1.48 4.08 2.36
CA GLY A 198 0.37 4.86 1.80
C GLY A 198 -0.36 4.17 0.64
N ALA A 199 -1.02 4.97 -0.21
CA ALA A 199 -1.79 4.51 -1.37
C ALA A 199 -0.95 4.39 -2.66
N GLU A 200 0.14 5.16 -2.73
CA GLU A 200 1.06 5.19 -3.87
C GLU A 200 1.97 3.95 -3.93
N ARG A 201 1.93 3.10 -2.89
CA ARG A 201 2.62 1.81 -2.86
C ARG A 201 2.41 1.03 -4.16
N LEU A 202 3.49 0.53 -4.73
CA LEU A 202 3.44 -0.40 -5.83
C LEU A 202 3.10 -1.80 -5.31
N LEU A 203 2.14 -2.43 -5.97
CA LEU A 203 1.75 -3.81 -5.71
C LEU A 203 2.48 -4.76 -6.64
N LYS A 204 3.14 -5.76 -6.08
CA LYS A 204 3.79 -6.85 -6.82
C LYS A 204 2.73 -7.72 -7.47
N VAL A 205 2.83 -7.90 -8.78
CA VAL A 205 1.94 -8.74 -9.57
C VAL A 205 2.57 -10.13 -9.71
N PRO A 206 1.91 -11.22 -9.28
CA PRO A 206 0.56 -11.29 -8.70
C PRO A 206 0.51 -11.22 -7.16
N ASP A 207 1.65 -11.29 -6.48
CA ASP A 207 1.78 -11.64 -5.06
C ASP A 207 0.91 -10.79 -4.12
N ASP A 208 0.89 -9.47 -4.30
CA ASP A 208 0.18 -8.56 -3.40
C ASP A 208 -1.31 -8.44 -3.74
N LEU A 209 -1.72 -8.82 -4.95
CA LEU A 209 -3.05 -8.49 -5.48
C LEU A 209 -4.18 -9.18 -4.72
N SER A 210 -3.91 -10.37 -4.18
CA SER A 210 -4.90 -11.13 -3.41
C SER A 210 -5.32 -10.44 -2.12
N ARG A 211 -4.39 -9.71 -1.50
CA ARG A 211 -4.58 -8.99 -0.24
C ARG A 211 -5.51 -7.80 -0.41
N PHE A 212 -5.39 -7.10 -1.54
CA PHE A 212 -6.14 -5.86 -1.82
C PHE A 212 -7.33 -6.07 -2.75
N LYS A 213 -7.79 -7.32 -2.96
CA LYS A 213 -8.78 -7.66 -4.00
C LYS A 213 -10.10 -6.88 -3.94
N ASP A 214 -10.51 -6.49 -2.72
CA ASP A 214 -11.77 -5.79 -2.46
C ASP A 214 -11.61 -4.26 -2.59
N MET A 215 -10.40 -3.77 -2.86
CA MET A 215 -10.08 -2.36 -3.10
C MET A 215 -9.96 -2.07 -4.61
N PRO A 216 -10.38 -0.87 -5.05
CA PRO A 216 -10.07 -0.41 -6.40
C PRO A 216 -8.56 -0.14 -6.51
N MET A 217 -7.97 -0.56 -7.62
CA MET A 217 -6.56 -0.39 -7.94
C MET A 217 -6.43 0.35 -9.26
N ARG A 218 -5.48 1.28 -9.34
CA ARG A 218 -5.07 1.89 -10.59
C ARG A 218 -4.10 0.94 -11.29
N VAL A 219 -4.46 0.46 -12.48
CA VAL A 219 -3.65 -0.48 -13.25
C VAL A 219 -3.21 0.19 -14.54
N SER A 220 -1.89 0.33 -14.70
CA SER A 220 -1.28 0.60 -16.00
C SER A 220 -0.89 -0.72 -16.68
N TYR A 221 -1.25 -0.87 -17.95
CA TYR A 221 -0.96 -2.07 -18.73
C TYR A 221 -0.76 -1.76 -20.20
N ILE A 222 0.01 -2.60 -20.88
CA ILE A 222 0.19 -2.56 -22.34
C ILE A 222 -0.93 -3.36 -23.00
N GLU A 223 -1.61 -2.73 -23.96
CA GLU A 223 -2.53 -3.39 -24.88
C GLU A 223 -1.95 -3.33 -26.30
N GLU A 224 -1.80 -4.49 -26.94
CA GLU A 224 -1.37 -4.57 -28.32
C GLU A 224 -2.57 -4.35 -29.25
N LEU A 225 -2.56 -3.23 -29.98
CA LEU A 225 -3.59 -2.89 -30.96
C LEU A 225 -2.93 -2.61 -32.32
N ASN A 226 -3.27 -3.42 -33.32
CA ASN A 226 -2.75 -3.28 -34.69
C ASN A 226 -1.21 -3.20 -34.74
N SER A 227 -0.53 -4.08 -33.99
CA SER A 227 0.94 -4.13 -33.87
C SER A 227 1.58 -2.88 -33.26
N ARG A 228 0.80 -2.06 -32.53
CA ARG A 228 1.30 -0.99 -31.67
C ARG A 228 0.97 -1.30 -30.21
N ASN A 229 1.96 -1.12 -29.35
CA ASN A 229 1.78 -1.20 -27.91
C ASN A 229 1.25 0.14 -27.41
N ILE A 230 0.04 0.14 -26.85
CA ILE A 230 -0.59 1.32 -26.26
C ILE A 230 -0.67 1.07 -24.76
N GLU A 231 -0.08 1.99 -23.99
CA GLU A 231 -0.26 1.99 -22.54
C GLU A 231 -1.64 2.54 -22.18
N LYS A 232 -2.36 1.81 -21.33
CA LYS A 232 -3.66 2.22 -20.81
C LYS A 232 -3.62 2.23 -19.29
N ASN A 233 -4.22 3.26 -18.71
CA ASN A 233 -4.40 3.40 -17.28
C ASN A 233 -5.90 3.41 -16.98
N ARG A 234 -6.36 2.48 -16.12
CA ARG A 234 -7.76 2.39 -15.68
C ARG A 234 -7.84 1.83 -14.27
N ILE A 235 -8.98 2.05 -13.63
CA ILE A 235 -9.20 1.60 -12.25
C ILE A 235 -10.02 0.31 -12.24
N PHE A 236 -9.55 -0.71 -11.53
CA PHE A 236 -10.16 -2.03 -11.52
C PHE A 236 -10.25 -2.60 -10.11
N PHE A 237 -11.18 -3.52 -9.90
CA PHE A 237 -11.11 -4.51 -8.84
C PHE A 237 -10.43 -5.77 -9.38
N MET A 238 -9.61 -6.41 -8.56
CA MET A 238 -9.10 -7.74 -8.85
C MET A 238 -10.23 -8.75 -8.66
N GLU A 239 -10.52 -9.56 -9.69
CA GLU A 239 -11.53 -10.62 -9.58
C GLU A 239 -10.92 -11.99 -9.29
N SER A 240 -9.86 -12.37 -10.03
CA SER A 240 -9.20 -13.65 -9.82
C SER A 240 -7.78 -13.67 -10.39
N ILE A 241 -6.90 -14.41 -9.74
CA ILE A 241 -5.54 -14.71 -10.21
C ILE A 241 -5.54 -16.12 -10.79
N ASP A 242 -5.03 -16.27 -12.01
CA ASP A 242 -4.90 -17.54 -12.72
C ASP A 242 -3.41 -17.86 -12.87
N ALA A 243 -2.89 -18.57 -11.86
CA ALA A 243 -1.49 -18.94 -11.79
C ALA A 243 -1.06 -19.92 -12.89
N GLU A 244 -1.98 -20.72 -13.42
CA GLU A 244 -1.68 -21.67 -14.50
C GLU A 244 -1.40 -20.96 -15.82
N SER A 245 -2.18 -19.93 -16.15
CA SER A 245 -1.99 -19.13 -17.36
C SER A 245 -1.06 -17.92 -17.17
N GLY A 246 -0.65 -17.62 -15.93
CA GLY A 246 0.14 -16.44 -15.61
C GLY A 246 -0.61 -15.14 -15.90
N SER A 247 -1.91 -15.09 -15.58
CA SER A 247 -2.77 -13.94 -15.86
C SER A 247 -3.71 -13.57 -14.71
N CYS A 248 -4.12 -12.32 -14.65
CA CYS A 248 -5.11 -11.81 -13.72
C CYS A 248 -6.39 -11.42 -14.47
N VAL A 249 -7.54 -11.58 -13.83
CA VAL A 249 -8.84 -11.11 -14.32
C VAL A 249 -9.29 -9.90 -13.51
N TRP A 250 -9.60 -8.83 -14.23
CA TRP A 250 -9.91 -7.52 -13.67
C TRP A 250 -11.34 -7.12 -14.01
N LYS A 251 -12.01 -6.48 -13.06
CA LYS A 251 -13.36 -5.93 -13.18
C LYS A 251 -13.32 -4.42 -13.13
N LEU A 252 -13.96 -3.74 -14.09
CA LEU A 252 -13.95 -2.28 -14.14
C LEU A 252 -14.63 -1.66 -12.91
N ALA A 253 -13.95 -0.74 -12.22
CA ALA A 253 -14.49 -0.02 -11.08
C ALA A 253 -15.42 1.12 -11.53
N ASP A 254 -16.55 1.31 -10.85
CA ASP A 254 -17.54 2.37 -11.16
C ASP A 254 -17.19 3.70 -10.48
N VAL A 255 -16.02 4.25 -10.84
CA VAL A 255 -15.45 5.50 -10.33
C VAL A 255 -15.45 6.60 -11.40
N LYS A 256 -15.32 7.87 -11.00
CA LYS A 256 -15.50 9.03 -11.88
C LYS A 256 -14.57 9.01 -13.11
N GLU A 257 -13.33 8.56 -12.92
CA GLU A 257 -12.25 8.51 -13.90
C GLU A 257 -12.48 7.43 -14.95
N ASN A 258 -13.25 6.39 -14.62
CA ASN A 258 -13.64 5.35 -15.58
C ASN A 258 -14.94 5.69 -16.32
N ARG A 259 -15.70 6.68 -15.86
CA ARG A 259 -16.97 7.09 -16.47
C ARG A 259 -16.71 7.96 -17.71
N ASP A 260 -17.65 7.92 -18.64
CA ASP A 260 -17.62 8.76 -19.83
C ASP A 260 -17.82 10.24 -19.42
N PRO A 261 -16.88 11.15 -19.74
CA PRO A 261 -17.03 12.58 -19.45
C PRO A 261 -18.29 13.18 -20.07
N ALA A 262 -18.70 12.71 -21.25
CA ALA A 262 -19.90 13.19 -21.93
C ALA A 262 -21.19 12.73 -21.23
N ALA A 263 -21.13 11.67 -20.43
CA ALA A 263 -22.28 11.11 -19.72
C ALA A 263 -22.61 11.86 -18.41
N LYS A 264 -21.98 13.03 -18.15
CA LYS A 264 -22.25 13.91 -17.00
C LYS A 264 -22.25 13.18 -15.64
N GLY A 265 -21.32 12.24 -15.46
CA GLY A 265 -21.15 11.50 -14.22
C GLY A 265 -22.11 10.32 -14.02
N ARG A 266 -22.90 9.93 -15.04
CA ARG A 266 -23.74 8.74 -15.00
C ARG A 266 -22.90 7.50 -14.62
N PRO A 267 -23.37 6.67 -13.68
CA PRO A 267 -22.69 5.41 -13.33
C PRO A 267 -22.51 4.51 -14.55
N LEU A 268 -21.55 3.58 -14.46
CA LEU A 268 -21.32 2.60 -15.51
C LEU A 268 -22.59 1.79 -15.83
N SER A 269 -22.79 1.49 -17.12
CA SER A 269 -23.88 0.61 -17.55
C SER A 269 -23.67 -0.82 -17.03
N ARG A 270 -24.75 -1.61 -16.96
CA ARG A 270 -24.67 -3.03 -16.55
C ARG A 270 -23.64 -3.81 -17.39
N LYS A 271 -23.62 -3.60 -18.70
CA LYS A 271 -22.65 -4.22 -19.61
C LYS A 271 -21.19 -3.87 -19.25
N GLN A 272 -20.92 -2.63 -18.85
CA GLN A 272 -19.59 -2.21 -18.42
C GLN A 272 -19.21 -2.80 -17.05
N LYS A 273 -20.16 -2.91 -16.12
CA LYS A 273 -19.93 -3.52 -14.80
C LYS A 273 -19.66 -5.03 -14.88
N ASP A 274 -20.27 -5.69 -15.85
CA ASP A 274 -20.10 -7.12 -16.11
C ASP A 274 -18.89 -7.41 -17.01
N TRP A 275 -18.27 -6.38 -17.59
CA TRP A 275 -17.07 -6.53 -18.41
C TRP A 275 -15.88 -6.99 -17.57
N ARG A 276 -15.06 -7.88 -18.15
CA ARG A 276 -13.86 -8.44 -17.55
C ARG A 276 -12.68 -8.34 -18.51
N LEU A 277 -11.53 -8.00 -17.96
CA LEU A 277 -10.27 -7.92 -18.68
C LEU A 277 -9.32 -8.98 -18.13
N ARG A 278 -8.83 -9.84 -19.01
CA ARG A 278 -7.74 -10.77 -18.66
C ARG A 278 -6.42 -10.15 -19.11
N LEU A 279 -5.48 -9.99 -18.19
CA LEU A 279 -4.13 -9.46 -18.46
C LEU A 279 -3.07 -10.48 -18.03
N PRO A 280 -2.15 -10.90 -18.93
CA PRO A 280 -0.93 -11.59 -18.53
C PRO A 280 -0.11 -10.73 -17.56
N TYR A 281 0.60 -11.34 -16.60
CA TYR A 281 1.41 -10.57 -15.64
C TYR A 281 2.42 -9.65 -16.33
N ALA A 282 3.05 -10.12 -17.40
CA ALA A 282 4.06 -9.38 -18.15
C ALA A 282 3.54 -8.13 -18.88
N THR A 283 2.22 -8.00 -19.10
CA THR A 283 1.65 -6.79 -19.74
C THR A 283 1.25 -5.74 -18.71
N VAL A 284 1.15 -6.10 -17.44
CA VAL A 284 0.88 -5.17 -16.34
C VAL A 284 2.16 -4.41 -16.02
N LYS A 285 2.10 -3.08 -16.09
CA LYS A 285 3.24 -2.19 -15.86
C LYS A 285 3.33 -1.70 -14.43
N ARG A 286 2.20 -1.22 -13.91
CA ARG A 286 2.13 -0.61 -12.58
C ARG A 286 0.76 -0.85 -11.97
N VAL A 287 0.74 -1.16 -10.69
CA VAL A 287 -0.48 -1.30 -9.90
C VAL A 287 -0.30 -0.54 -8.59
N THR A 288 -1.20 0.41 -8.32
CA THR A 288 -1.28 1.15 -7.04
C THR A 288 -2.70 1.11 -6.50
N LEU A 289 -2.88 1.40 -5.21
CA LEU A 289 -4.21 1.51 -4.63
C LEU A 289 -4.89 2.79 -5.14
N TYR A 290 -6.19 2.73 -5.37
CA TYR A 290 -6.98 3.91 -5.72
C TYR A 290 -7.78 4.38 -4.50
N LEU A 291 -7.60 5.64 -4.13
CA LEU A 291 -8.40 6.33 -3.12
C LEU A 291 -9.24 7.42 -3.80
N ASP A 292 -10.53 7.45 -3.48
CA ASP A 292 -11.46 8.52 -3.90
C ASP A 292 -11.38 9.63 -2.85
N TYR A 293 -10.95 10.83 -3.25
CA TYR A 293 -10.75 12.00 -2.37
C TYR A 293 -11.89 13.02 -2.53
#